data_AF-A0A0S8G2J9-F1
#
_entry.id   AF-A0A0S8G2J9-F1
#
_cell.length_a   1.000
_cell.length_b   1.000
_cell.length_c   1.000
_cell.angle_alpha   90.00
_cell.angle_beta   90.00
_cell.angle_gamma   90.00
#
_symmetry.space_group_name_H-M   'P 1'
#
loop_
_entity.id
_entity.type
_entity.pdbx_description
1 polymer ?
#
loop_
_entity_poly.entity_id
_entity_poly.type
_entity_poly.pdbx_seq_one_letter_code
_entity_poly.pdbx_strand_id
1 'polypeptide(L)'
;MQRYDGDFLADLVAECHARGIRVIGGLYFDNATPVREHPDVKRVGRDGNPVKDRWGRFEACFNNPLARQHNLETVRHLLASYDLDGVILDDNFELDQQECFCDHCKAAFRAYCEERGAAYEDPAGTLSGPAAELWREHRREATRRLAAEVHSIAREHGVPAGGWVGASMGSMHLASVLDFLGGMVYTQPPRAARGPLLVLGERDFICLLWAPDADPARMEREVREAVHVGCAAVGFWIRGEDGGYEMDAERTAAMRRALGRVEQDWLDYYRRAIVGGDGRFAIVDGSVGPGELRLRLRNTGAPASRRFDGQIPEQFGPAH
;
A
#
# COMPACT_ATOMS: atom_id res chain seq x y z
N MET A 1 -18.27 -31.69 -1.49
CA MET A 1 -17.79 -30.49 -0.78
C MET A 1 -18.23 -30.63 0.67
N GLN A 2 -17.30 -30.86 1.60
CA GLN A 2 -17.63 -30.84 3.03
C GLN A 2 -18.00 -29.41 3.41
N ARG A 3 -19.07 -29.24 4.17
CA ARG A 3 -19.47 -27.95 4.74
C ARG A 3 -18.60 -27.74 5.99
N TYR A 4 -17.83 -26.66 6.00
CA TYR A 4 -17.07 -26.24 7.16
C TYR A 4 -17.97 -25.37 8.03
N ASP A 5 -18.15 -25.76 9.30
CA ASP A 5 -19.10 -25.14 10.23
C ASP A 5 -18.39 -24.23 11.27
N GLY A 6 -17.09 -23.98 11.12
CA GLY A 6 -16.30 -23.08 11.99
C GLY A 6 -16.18 -21.65 11.47
N ASP A 7 -15.37 -20.83 12.16
CA ASP A 7 -14.92 -19.53 11.66
C ASP A 7 -13.55 -19.68 11.00
N PHE A 8 -13.56 -19.71 9.66
CA PHE A 8 -12.37 -20.00 8.88
C PHE A 8 -11.28 -18.95 9.08
N LEU A 9 -11.67 -17.69 9.23
CA LEU A 9 -10.71 -16.60 9.38
C LEU A 9 -10.05 -16.65 10.76
N ALA A 10 -10.84 -16.93 11.82
CA ALA A 10 -10.30 -17.10 13.17
C ALA A 10 -9.32 -18.28 13.24
N ASP A 11 -9.70 -19.43 12.67
CA ASP A 11 -8.85 -20.62 12.64
C ASP A 11 -7.57 -20.38 11.83
N LEU A 12 -7.66 -19.68 10.69
CA LEU A 12 -6.50 -19.33 9.88
C LEU A 12 -5.53 -18.41 10.64
N VAL A 13 -6.04 -17.36 11.28
CA VAL A 13 -5.23 -16.43 12.07
C VAL A 13 -4.51 -17.16 13.20
N ALA A 14 -5.24 -17.98 13.97
CA ALA A 14 -4.68 -18.75 15.07
C ALA A 14 -3.55 -19.69 14.59
N GLU A 15 -3.73 -20.36 13.45
CA GLU A 15 -2.71 -21.25 12.91
C GLU A 15 -1.50 -20.53 12.32
N CYS A 16 -1.69 -19.34 11.73
CA CYS A 16 -0.58 -18.47 11.35
C CYS A 16 0.24 -18.06 12.57
N HIS A 17 -0.41 -17.59 13.63
CA HIS A 17 0.25 -17.16 14.87
C HIS A 17 0.97 -18.30 15.59
N ALA A 18 0.37 -19.50 15.63
CA ALA A 18 1.03 -20.69 16.19
C ALA A 18 2.35 -21.05 15.49
N ARG A 19 2.57 -20.54 14.26
CA ARG A 19 3.80 -20.69 13.46
C ARG A 19 4.66 -19.42 13.44
N GLY A 20 4.31 -18.39 14.21
CA GLY A 20 5.01 -17.10 14.23
C GLY A 20 4.81 -16.28 12.96
N ILE A 21 3.74 -16.53 12.20
CA ILE A 21 3.40 -15.79 10.98
C ILE A 21 2.41 -14.69 11.34
N ARG A 22 2.78 -13.44 11.09
CA ARG A 22 1.89 -12.28 11.25
C ARG A 22 0.86 -12.21 10.12
N VAL A 23 -0.35 -11.75 10.42
CA VAL A 23 -1.48 -11.68 9.48
C VAL A 23 -1.95 -10.24 9.31
N ILE A 24 -1.87 -9.74 8.08
CA ILE A 24 -2.44 -8.43 7.70
C ILE A 24 -3.76 -8.69 6.95
N GLY A 25 -4.87 -8.14 7.46
CA GLY A 25 -6.19 -8.29 6.85
C GLY A 25 -6.40 -7.36 5.65
N GLY A 26 -6.76 -7.92 4.50
CA GLY A 26 -7.14 -7.14 3.31
C GLY A 26 -8.57 -6.60 3.43
N LEU A 27 -8.73 -5.29 3.21
CA LEU A 27 -10.01 -4.59 3.28
C LEU A 27 -10.52 -4.26 1.87
N TYR A 28 -11.65 -4.85 1.51
CA TYR A 28 -12.33 -4.62 0.23
C TYR A 28 -13.61 -3.81 0.43
N PHE A 29 -13.70 -2.66 -0.22
CA PHE A 29 -14.85 -1.76 -0.10
C PHE A 29 -15.85 -1.87 -1.26
N ASP A 30 -15.52 -2.55 -2.36
CA ASP A 30 -16.44 -2.84 -3.49
C ASP A 30 -17.54 -3.87 -3.17
N ASN A 31 -17.90 -4.04 -1.89
CA ASN A 31 -18.85 -5.05 -1.48
C ASN A 31 -20.30 -4.63 -1.84
N ALA A 32 -21.08 -5.59 -2.31
CA ALA A 32 -22.46 -5.36 -2.75
C ALA A 32 -23.45 -5.23 -1.58
N THR A 33 -23.00 -5.36 -0.32
CA THR A 33 -23.87 -5.41 0.86
C THR A 33 -24.62 -4.10 1.10
N PRO A 34 -23.95 -2.93 1.16
CA PRO A 34 -24.63 -1.63 1.24
C PRO A 34 -25.64 -1.43 0.14
N VAL A 35 -25.39 -1.90 -1.09
CA VAL A 35 -26.32 -1.73 -2.20
C VAL A 35 -27.57 -2.60 -2.07
N ARG A 36 -27.45 -3.80 -1.48
CA ARG A 36 -28.61 -4.66 -1.21
C ARG A 36 -29.52 -4.06 -0.14
N GLU A 37 -28.94 -3.44 0.88
CA GLU A 37 -29.66 -2.83 2.00
C GLU A 37 -30.18 -1.43 1.66
N HIS A 38 -29.39 -0.66 0.89
CA HIS A 38 -29.64 0.72 0.52
C HIS A 38 -29.34 0.92 -0.99
N PRO A 39 -30.28 0.62 -1.90
CA PRO A 39 -30.03 0.65 -3.34
C PRO A 39 -29.70 2.02 -3.94
N ASP A 40 -29.85 3.10 -3.18
CA ASP A 40 -29.52 4.49 -3.52
C ASP A 40 -28.04 4.82 -3.30
N VAL A 41 -27.30 4.00 -2.55
CA VAL A 41 -25.87 4.22 -2.29
C VAL A 41 -24.97 3.85 -3.46
N LYS A 42 -25.54 3.44 -4.60
CA LYS A 42 -24.78 2.98 -5.77
C LYS A 42 -23.80 4.03 -6.26
N ARG A 43 -22.62 3.55 -6.68
CA ARG A 43 -21.69 4.34 -7.48
C ARG A 43 -22.33 4.66 -8.82
N VAL A 44 -22.22 5.92 -9.24
CA VAL A 44 -22.79 6.41 -10.51
C VAL A 44 -21.63 6.81 -11.43
N GLY A 45 -21.63 6.25 -12.63
CA GLY A 45 -20.66 6.54 -13.66
C GLY A 45 -20.88 7.93 -14.27
N ARG A 46 -19.95 8.34 -15.12
CA ARG A 46 -19.99 9.66 -15.76
C ARG A 46 -21.19 9.86 -16.69
N ASP A 47 -21.68 8.76 -17.25
CA ASP A 47 -22.87 8.68 -18.08
C ASP A 47 -24.18 8.77 -17.27
N GLY A 48 -24.09 8.86 -15.94
CA GLY A 48 -25.25 8.90 -15.05
C GLY A 48 -25.81 7.52 -14.69
N ASN A 49 -25.23 6.42 -15.19
CA ASN A 49 -25.71 5.08 -14.92
C ASN A 49 -25.00 4.46 -13.70
N PRO A 50 -25.67 3.60 -12.92
CA PRO A 50 -25.01 2.86 -11.85
C PRO A 50 -23.90 1.94 -12.37
N VAL A 51 -22.75 1.97 -11.72
CA VAL A 51 -21.59 1.16 -12.14
C VAL A 51 -21.66 -0.24 -11.57
N LYS A 52 -21.21 -1.21 -12.38
CA LYS A 52 -21.11 -2.62 -11.99
C LYS A 52 -19.65 -3.08 -12.04
N ASP A 53 -19.31 -3.97 -11.12
CA ASP A 53 -18.02 -4.65 -11.09
C ASP A 53 -17.90 -5.67 -12.25
N ARG A 54 -16.72 -6.31 -12.36
CA ARG A 54 -16.44 -7.34 -13.39
C ARG A 54 -17.35 -8.57 -13.33
N TRP A 55 -18.11 -8.74 -12.25
CA TRP A 55 -19.06 -9.83 -12.04
C TRP A 55 -20.52 -9.37 -12.18
N GLY A 56 -20.75 -8.13 -12.61
CA GLY A 56 -22.08 -7.58 -12.85
C GLY A 56 -22.83 -7.12 -11.58
N ARG A 57 -22.16 -7.03 -10.43
CA ARG A 57 -22.74 -6.54 -9.17
C ARG A 57 -22.58 -5.03 -9.08
N PHE A 58 -23.57 -4.34 -8.55
CA PHE A 58 -23.49 -2.90 -8.34
C PHE A 58 -22.54 -2.57 -7.20
N GLU A 59 -21.72 -1.54 -7.38
CA GLU A 59 -20.77 -1.05 -6.39
C GLU A 59 -21.38 0.08 -5.56
N ALA A 60 -21.00 0.18 -4.29
CA ALA A 60 -21.40 1.28 -3.41
C ALA A 60 -20.46 2.49 -3.59
N CYS A 61 -20.99 3.70 -3.42
CA CYS A 61 -20.20 4.93 -3.40
C CYS A 61 -19.57 5.14 -2.03
N PHE A 62 -18.24 5.24 -1.95
CA PHE A 62 -17.54 5.44 -0.67
C PHE A 62 -17.75 6.83 -0.03
N ASN A 63 -18.26 7.79 -0.79
CA ASN A 63 -18.66 9.11 -0.28
C ASN A 63 -20.12 9.15 0.17
N ASN A 64 -20.94 8.14 -0.14
CA ASN A 64 -22.27 8.05 0.41
C ASN A 64 -22.16 7.72 1.92
N PRO A 65 -22.79 8.50 2.82
CA PRO A 65 -22.66 8.29 4.26
C PRO A 65 -23.03 6.88 4.74
N LEU A 66 -24.06 6.25 4.18
CA LEU A 66 -24.52 4.92 4.59
C LEU A 66 -23.53 3.82 4.16
N ALA A 67 -23.06 3.88 2.91
CA ALA A 67 -22.04 2.96 2.42
C ALA A 67 -20.71 3.11 3.18
N ARG A 68 -20.30 4.36 3.45
CA ARG A 68 -19.11 4.65 4.25
C ARG A 68 -19.25 4.12 5.67
N GLN A 69 -20.39 4.35 6.32
CA GLN A 69 -20.68 3.83 7.65
C GLN A 69 -20.56 2.31 7.69
N HIS A 70 -21.21 1.60 6.76
CA HIS A 70 -21.13 0.15 6.67
C HIS A 70 -19.69 -0.36 6.52
N ASN A 71 -18.90 0.27 5.66
CA ASN A 71 -17.49 -0.12 5.47
C ASN A 71 -16.67 0.11 6.75
N LEU A 72 -16.83 1.24 7.43
CA LEU A 72 -16.11 1.51 8.69
C LEU A 72 -16.57 0.59 9.83
N GLU A 73 -17.85 0.26 9.91
CA GLU A 73 -18.37 -0.75 10.86
C GLU A 73 -17.81 -2.14 10.57
N THR A 74 -17.68 -2.51 9.30
CA THR A 74 -17.02 -3.76 8.89
C THR A 74 -15.56 -3.79 9.36
N VAL A 75 -14.83 -2.69 9.22
CA VAL A 75 -13.44 -2.58 9.72
C VAL A 75 -13.38 -2.74 11.23
N ARG A 76 -14.26 -2.06 11.98
CA ARG A 76 -14.35 -2.20 13.45
C ARG A 76 -14.65 -3.63 13.87
N HIS A 77 -15.63 -4.26 13.23
CA HIS A 77 -15.98 -5.64 13.52
C HIS A 77 -14.82 -6.59 13.22
N LEU A 78 -14.13 -6.41 12.09
CA LEU A 78 -12.96 -7.22 11.74
C LEU A 78 -11.86 -7.12 12.81
N LEU A 79 -11.49 -5.91 13.21
CA LEU A 79 -10.43 -5.68 14.19
C LEU A 79 -10.82 -6.04 15.63
N ALA A 80 -12.12 -6.06 15.94
CA ALA A 80 -12.62 -6.49 17.25
C ALA A 80 -12.75 -8.01 17.37
N SER A 81 -13.01 -8.70 16.26
CA SER A 81 -13.30 -10.13 16.24
C SER A 81 -12.10 -11.00 15.90
N TYR A 82 -11.05 -10.45 15.28
CA TYR A 82 -9.88 -11.19 14.82
C TYR A 82 -8.58 -10.55 15.29
N ASP A 83 -7.63 -11.38 15.75
CA ASP A 83 -6.31 -10.97 16.21
C ASP A 83 -5.38 -10.69 15.00
N LEU A 84 -5.62 -9.59 14.30
CA LEU A 84 -4.84 -9.21 13.13
C LEU A 84 -3.62 -8.38 13.54
N ASP A 85 -2.49 -8.56 12.85
CA ASP A 85 -1.26 -7.79 13.05
C ASP A 85 -1.25 -6.47 12.27
N GLY A 86 -2.32 -6.19 11.52
CA GLY A 86 -2.48 -5.00 10.69
C GLY A 86 -3.63 -5.14 9.71
N VAL A 87 -3.94 -4.04 9.04
CA VAL A 87 -4.90 -4.01 7.94
C VAL A 87 -4.31 -3.31 6.72
N ILE A 88 -4.75 -3.71 5.53
CA ILE A 88 -4.37 -3.05 4.29
C ILE A 88 -5.61 -2.78 3.44
N LEU A 89 -5.78 -1.53 3.03
CA LEU A 89 -6.81 -1.13 2.06
C LEU A 89 -6.42 -1.62 0.67
N ASP A 90 -7.31 -2.37 0.00
CA ASP A 90 -7.02 -2.96 -1.30
C ASP A 90 -7.15 -1.95 -2.47
N ASP A 91 -6.95 -2.31 -3.73
CA ASP A 91 -7.02 -1.36 -4.85
C ASP A 91 -8.43 -0.78 -5.16
N ASN A 92 -9.43 -1.12 -4.33
CA ASN A 92 -10.84 -0.89 -4.60
C ASN A 92 -11.52 0.22 -3.78
N PHE A 93 -10.77 1.08 -3.09
CA PHE A 93 -11.31 2.24 -2.34
C PHE A 93 -10.95 3.60 -2.97
N GLU A 94 -10.15 3.61 -4.03
CA GLU A 94 -9.59 4.83 -4.59
C GLU A 94 -10.55 5.51 -5.57
N LEU A 95 -11.07 6.67 -5.18
CA LEU A 95 -11.94 7.43 -6.07
C LEU A 95 -11.22 7.95 -7.32
N ASP A 96 -9.88 8.07 -7.33
CA ASP A 96 -9.12 8.46 -8.52
C ASP A 96 -9.25 7.40 -9.64
N GLN A 97 -9.36 6.12 -9.26
CA GLN A 97 -9.57 4.99 -10.18
C GLN A 97 -11.06 4.61 -10.32
N GLN A 98 -11.86 4.91 -9.30
CA GLN A 98 -13.28 4.59 -9.23
C GLN A 98 -14.14 5.86 -9.11
N GLU A 99 -14.15 6.69 -10.16
CA GLU A 99 -14.89 7.95 -10.12
C GLU A 99 -16.38 7.71 -9.85
N CYS A 100 -16.99 8.61 -9.09
CA CYS A 100 -18.41 8.58 -8.80
C CYS A 100 -19.03 9.96 -8.99
N PHE A 101 -20.14 10.01 -9.72
CA PHE A 101 -20.88 11.21 -10.08
C PHE A 101 -22.29 11.23 -9.47
N CYS A 102 -22.50 10.48 -8.37
CA CYS A 102 -23.76 10.52 -7.64
C CYS A 102 -23.96 11.90 -6.97
N ASP A 103 -25.19 12.16 -6.50
CA ASP A 103 -25.53 13.45 -5.89
C ASP A 103 -24.69 13.77 -4.66
N HIS A 104 -24.32 12.78 -3.85
CA HIS A 104 -23.42 12.97 -2.70
C HIS A 104 -22.03 13.43 -3.13
N CYS A 105 -21.45 12.82 -4.17
CA CYS A 105 -20.16 13.22 -4.71
C CYS A 105 -20.21 14.63 -5.30
N LYS A 106 -21.26 14.95 -6.08
CA LYS A 106 -21.43 16.28 -6.67
C LYS A 106 -21.64 17.36 -5.60
N ALA A 107 -22.40 17.06 -4.54
CA ALA A 107 -22.60 17.96 -3.42
C ALA A 107 -21.31 18.19 -2.62
N ALA A 108 -20.57 17.12 -2.31
CA ALA A 108 -19.27 17.22 -1.64
C ALA A 108 -18.26 18.02 -2.46
N PHE A 109 -18.27 17.86 -3.80
CA PHE A 109 -17.42 18.66 -4.67
C PHE A 109 -17.83 20.13 -4.71
N ARG A 110 -19.12 20.42 -4.74
CA ARG A 110 -19.64 21.80 -4.66
C ARG A 110 -19.14 22.51 -3.40
N ALA A 111 -19.29 21.87 -2.24
CA ALA A 111 -18.76 22.39 -0.98
C ALA A 111 -17.24 22.59 -1.03
N TYR A 112 -16.51 21.63 -1.61
CA TYR A 112 -15.05 21.73 -1.78
C TYR A 112 -14.62 22.91 -2.66
N CYS A 113 -15.37 23.22 -3.73
CA CYS A 113 -15.15 24.41 -4.55
C CYS A 113 -15.44 25.70 -3.78
N GLU A 114 -16.55 25.75 -3.04
CA GLU A 114 -16.95 26.92 -2.23
C GLU A 114 -15.89 27.26 -1.19
N GLU A 115 -15.37 26.27 -0.47
CA GLU A 115 -14.27 26.44 0.51
C GLU A 115 -13.00 27.03 -0.10
N ARG A 116 -12.76 26.81 -1.39
CA ARG A 116 -11.57 27.28 -2.13
C ARG A 116 -11.82 28.53 -2.96
N GLY A 117 -13.03 29.09 -2.92
CA GLY A 117 -13.41 30.22 -3.77
C GLY A 117 -13.36 29.89 -5.27
N ALA A 118 -13.48 28.62 -5.64
CA ALA A 118 -13.46 28.16 -7.02
C ALA A 118 -14.88 28.08 -7.60
N ALA A 119 -15.02 28.33 -8.91
CA ALA A 119 -16.29 28.14 -9.59
C ALA A 119 -16.65 26.64 -9.64
N TYR A 120 -17.88 26.31 -9.27
CA TYR A 120 -18.39 24.96 -9.45
C TYR A 120 -18.75 24.71 -10.90
N GLU A 121 -18.23 23.62 -11.45
CA GLU A 121 -18.67 23.02 -12.71
C GLU A 121 -19.05 21.57 -12.46
N ASP A 122 -20.09 21.06 -13.14
CA ASP A 122 -20.47 19.65 -12.98
C ASP A 122 -19.32 18.75 -13.51
N PRO A 123 -18.68 17.94 -12.65
CA PRO A 123 -17.54 17.13 -13.04
C PRO A 123 -17.91 16.07 -14.10
N ALA A 124 -19.20 15.72 -14.24
CA ALA A 124 -19.64 14.81 -15.29
C ALA A 124 -19.46 15.42 -16.69
N GLY A 125 -19.55 16.74 -16.83
CA GLY A 125 -19.36 17.45 -18.11
C GLY A 125 -17.91 17.78 -18.45
N THR A 126 -17.03 17.88 -17.45
CA THR A 126 -15.69 18.46 -17.60
C THR A 126 -14.59 17.39 -17.66
N LEU A 127 -13.85 17.32 -18.78
CA LEU A 127 -12.76 16.34 -19.00
C LEU A 127 -11.35 16.88 -18.75
N SER A 128 -11.19 18.20 -18.78
CA SER A 128 -9.88 18.85 -18.76
C SER A 128 -10.01 20.27 -18.22
N GLY A 129 -8.86 20.88 -17.94
CA GLY A 129 -8.79 22.22 -17.39
C GLY A 129 -8.94 22.27 -15.85
N PRO A 130 -9.04 23.50 -15.30
CA PRO A 130 -8.96 23.71 -13.86
C PRO A 130 -10.03 22.99 -13.04
N ALA A 131 -11.27 22.92 -13.52
CA ALA A 131 -12.34 22.21 -12.81
C ALA A 131 -12.12 20.69 -12.78
N ALA A 132 -11.58 20.09 -13.84
CA ALA A 132 -11.21 18.66 -13.84
C ALA A 132 -10.01 18.37 -12.92
N GLU A 133 -9.04 19.30 -12.81
CA GLU A 133 -7.95 19.22 -11.83
C GLU A 133 -8.46 19.30 -10.40
N LEU A 134 -9.36 20.24 -10.13
CA LEU A 134 -9.97 20.42 -8.81
C LEU A 134 -10.81 19.21 -8.41
N TRP A 135 -11.54 18.60 -9.35
CA TRP A 135 -12.27 17.35 -9.12
C TRP A 135 -11.32 16.19 -8.78
N ARG A 136 -10.20 16.04 -9.50
CA ARG A 136 -9.15 15.05 -9.17
C ARG A 136 -8.60 15.26 -7.76
N GLU A 137 -8.31 16.51 -7.40
CA GLU A 137 -7.82 16.86 -6.06
C GLU A 137 -8.86 16.52 -4.98
N HIS A 138 -10.12 16.90 -5.18
CA HIS A 138 -11.23 16.57 -4.27
C HIS A 138 -11.34 15.06 -4.03
N ARG A 139 -11.26 14.25 -5.09
CA ARG A 139 -11.32 12.78 -4.98
C ARG A 139 -10.17 12.20 -4.18
N ARG A 140 -8.95 12.71 -4.39
CA ARG A 140 -7.77 12.33 -3.58
C ARG A 140 -7.98 12.69 -2.11
N GLU A 141 -8.48 13.89 -1.83
CA GLU A 141 -8.75 14.32 -0.46
C GLU A 141 -9.86 13.48 0.20
N ALA A 142 -10.93 13.15 -0.53
CA ALA A 142 -11.97 12.25 -0.05
C ALA A 142 -11.41 10.85 0.27
N THR A 143 -10.51 10.33 -0.58
CA THR A 143 -9.83 9.05 -0.34
C THR A 143 -8.91 9.12 0.88
N ARG A 144 -8.15 10.23 1.07
CA ARG A 144 -7.35 10.44 2.30
C ARG A 144 -8.20 10.44 3.56
N ARG A 145 -9.37 11.10 3.55
CA ARG A 145 -10.26 11.14 4.71
C ARG A 145 -10.78 9.75 5.08
N LEU A 146 -11.17 8.94 4.09
CA LEU A 146 -11.57 7.55 4.34
C LEU A 146 -10.39 6.74 4.92
N ALA A 147 -9.20 6.85 4.32
CA ALA A 147 -8.01 6.18 4.82
C ALA A 147 -7.63 6.62 6.24
N ALA A 148 -7.84 7.90 6.58
CA ALA A 148 -7.58 8.43 7.92
C ALA A 148 -8.54 7.85 8.98
N GLU A 149 -9.81 7.64 8.63
CA GLU A 149 -10.76 6.98 9.53
C GLU A 149 -10.40 5.52 9.75
N VAL A 150 -10.01 4.80 8.69
CA VAL A 150 -9.53 3.41 8.79
C VAL A 150 -8.27 3.35 9.66
N HIS A 151 -7.33 4.27 9.46
CA HIS A 151 -6.13 4.39 10.31
C HIS A 151 -6.47 4.69 11.77
N SER A 152 -7.44 5.56 12.03
CA SER A 152 -7.92 5.84 13.40
C SER A 152 -8.47 4.57 14.06
N ILE A 153 -9.31 3.81 13.35
CA ILE A 153 -9.85 2.55 13.87
C ILE A 153 -8.72 1.54 14.11
N ALA A 154 -7.78 1.38 13.18
CA ALA A 154 -6.63 0.50 13.36
C ALA A 154 -5.78 0.88 14.58
N ARG A 155 -5.56 2.18 14.80
CA ARG A 155 -4.84 2.69 15.98
C ARG A 155 -5.56 2.41 17.29
N GLU A 156 -6.89 2.47 17.34
CA GLU A 156 -7.68 2.10 18.53
C GLU A 156 -7.42 0.64 18.94
N HIS A 157 -7.07 -0.22 17.98
CA HIS A 157 -6.71 -1.62 18.18
C HIS A 157 -5.20 -1.86 18.28
N GLY A 158 -4.36 -0.83 18.20
CA GLY A 158 -2.91 -0.94 18.33
C GLY A 158 -2.20 -1.59 17.14
N VAL A 159 -2.82 -1.61 15.96
CA VAL A 159 -2.28 -2.26 14.76
C VAL A 159 -2.05 -1.24 13.63
N PRO A 160 -1.05 -1.44 12.76
CA PRO A 160 -0.77 -0.54 11.65
C PRO A 160 -1.83 -0.65 10.54
N ALA A 161 -2.09 0.47 9.86
CA ALA A 161 -2.90 0.49 8.64
C ALA A 161 -2.06 0.85 7.41
N GLY A 162 -2.21 0.08 6.34
CA GLY A 162 -1.59 0.34 5.05
C GLY A 162 -2.58 0.41 3.90
N GLY A 163 -2.05 0.62 2.70
CA GLY A 163 -2.83 0.65 1.46
C GLY A 163 -2.00 0.19 0.28
N TRP A 164 -2.59 -0.58 -0.63
CA TRP A 164 -1.95 -0.90 -1.90
C TRP A 164 -1.86 0.36 -2.77
N VAL A 165 -0.75 0.52 -3.46
CA VAL A 165 -0.58 1.46 -4.55
C VAL A 165 -0.50 0.65 -5.85
N GLY A 166 -1.18 1.13 -6.88
CA GLY A 166 -1.15 0.48 -8.19
C GLY A 166 0.28 0.41 -8.75
N ALA A 167 0.53 -0.46 -9.73
CA ALA A 167 1.87 -0.62 -10.33
C ALA A 167 2.44 0.66 -10.95
N SER A 168 1.59 1.65 -11.24
CA SER A 168 1.96 3.01 -11.68
C SER A 168 2.24 3.98 -10.53
N MET A 169 2.29 3.50 -9.29
CA MET A 169 2.27 4.31 -8.07
C MET A 169 1.01 5.16 -7.96
N GLY A 170 -0.12 4.64 -8.48
CA GLY A 170 -1.43 5.18 -8.18
C GLY A 170 -1.59 5.25 -6.65
N SER A 171 -1.92 6.43 -6.14
CA SER A 171 -2.25 6.68 -4.72
C SER A 171 -1.14 6.81 -3.70
N MET A 172 0.02 7.24 -4.16
CA MET A 172 1.06 7.83 -3.29
C MET A 172 0.57 8.96 -2.39
N HIS A 173 -0.54 9.61 -2.73
CA HIS A 173 -1.15 10.67 -1.91
C HIS A 173 -1.65 10.17 -0.54
N LEU A 174 -1.67 8.86 -0.31
CA LEU A 174 -2.04 8.22 0.96
C LEU A 174 -0.87 8.03 1.92
N ALA A 175 0.38 8.20 1.45
CA ALA A 175 1.59 8.08 2.28
C ALA A 175 1.62 9.07 3.47
N SER A 176 0.87 10.18 3.37
CA SER A 176 0.75 11.15 4.47
C SER A 176 -0.18 10.68 5.60
N VAL A 177 -0.99 9.64 5.37
CA VAL A 177 -2.06 9.20 6.27
C VAL A 177 -1.80 7.79 6.82
N LEU A 178 -1.31 6.88 5.99
CA LEU A 178 -1.11 5.47 6.34
C LEU A 178 0.28 5.23 6.95
N ASP A 179 0.40 4.16 7.75
CA ASP A 179 1.67 3.78 8.39
C ASP A 179 2.65 3.19 7.37
N PHE A 180 2.13 2.45 6.39
CA PHE A 180 2.90 1.84 5.31
C PHE A 180 2.10 1.85 4.00
N LEU A 181 2.80 1.71 2.88
CA LEU A 181 2.18 1.45 1.57
C LEU A 181 2.68 0.14 0.99
N GLY A 182 1.86 -0.51 0.18
CA GLY A 182 2.21 -1.76 -0.48
C GLY A 182 2.20 -1.65 -1.98
N GLY A 183 3.16 -2.25 -2.68
CA GLY A 183 3.14 -2.36 -4.14
C GLY A 183 2.95 -3.80 -4.61
N MET A 184 2.02 -4.00 -5.54
CA MET A 184 1.91 -5.26 -6.29
C MET A 184 2.70 -5.13 -7.59
N VAL A 185 3.83 -5.85 -7.70
CA VAL A 185 4.77 -5.72 -8.81
C VAL A 185 4.56 -6.86 -9.81
N TYR A 186 3.82 -6.55 -10.88
CA TYR A 186 3.46 -7.51 -11.93
C TYR A 186 4.35 -7.45 -13.19
N THR A 187 5.06 -6.35 -13.43
CA THR A 187 5.73 -6.07 -14.72
C THR A 187 7.23 -6.36 -14.72
N GLN A 188 7.75 -6.70 -15.90
CA GLN A 188 9.19 -6.72 -16.18
C GLN A 188 9.62 -5.36 -16.79
N PRO A 189 10.79 -4.80 -16.44
CA PRO A 189 11.77 -5.30 -15.47
C PRO A 189 11.43 -4.93 -14.01
N PRO A 190 12.08 -5.59 -13.02
CA PRO A 190 11.91 -5.41 -11.56
C PRO A 190 12.12 -3.98 -10.99
N ARG A 191 12.48 -3.02 -11.85
CA ARG A 191 12.75 -1.62 -11.48
C ARG A 191 11.52 -0.92 -10.88
N ALA A 192 10.34 -1.51 -11.02
CA ALA A 192 9.10 -1.02 -10.43
C ALA A 192 9.18 -0.88 -8.90
N ALA A 193 10.02 -1.66 -8.20
CA ALA A 193 10.22 -1.50 -6.75
C ALA A 193 11.05 -0.24 -6.39
N ARG A 194 11.82 0.34 -7.32
CA ARG A 194 12.65 1.54 -7.06
C ARG A 194 11.86 2.84 -7.02
N GLY A 195 10.87 2.97 -7.90
CA GLY A 195 10.01 4.16 -8.00
C GLY A 195 9.37 4.56 -6.65
N PRO A 196 8.73 3.62 -5.91
CA PRO A 196 8.08 3.90 -4.64
C PRO A 196 8.96 4.63 -3.61
N LEU A 197 10.17 4.16 -3.37
CA LEU A 197 10.95 4.65 -2.23
C LEU A 197 11.44 6.10 -2.38
N LEU A 198 11.49 6.62 -3.62
CA LEU A 198 11.82 8.03 -3.86
C LEU A 198 10.76 9.00 -3.34
N VAL A 199 9.52 8.54 -3.23
CA VAL A 199 8.35 9.39 -2.93
C VAL A 199 7.74 9.10 -1.55
N LEU A 200 8.18 8.02 -0.88
CA LEU A 200 7.63 7.58 0.42
C LEU A 200 8.25 8.28 1.63
N GLY A 201 9.40 8.94 1.49
CA GLY A 201 10.10 9.56 2.60
C GLY A 201 10.48 8.53 3.67
N GLU A 202 9.87 8.62 4.85
CA GLU A 202 10.13 7.74 6.00
C GLU A 202 9.11 6.61 6.14
N ARG A 203 8.16 6.47 5.21
CA ARG A 203 7.12 5.44 5.27
C ARG A 203 7.64 4.08 4.83
N ASP A 204 7.21 3.05 5.54
CA ASP A 204 7.53 1.68 5.17
C ASP A 204 6.83 1.30 3.86
N PHE A 205 7.55 0.52 3.06
CA PHE A 205 7.02 -0.05 1.83
C PHE A 205 7.05 -1.57 1.87
N ILE A 206 5.91 -2.21 1.62
CA ILE A 206 5.84 -3.66 1.44
C ILE A 206 5.72 -3.99 -0.05
N CYS A 207 6.39 -5.04 -0.49
CA CYS A 207 6.41 -5.43 -1.90
C CYS A 207 5.87 -6.86 -2.06
N LEU A 208 4.80 -7.00 -2.84
CA LEU A 208 4.29 -8.30 -3.28
C LEU A 208 4.70 -8.54 -4.73
N LEU A 209 5.47 -9.60 -4.94
CA LEU A 209 5.99 -10.02 -6.24
C LEU A 209 5.07 -11.07 -6.87
N TRP A 210 4.92 -11.05 -8.19
CA TRP A 210 4.13 -12.05 -8.89
C TRP A 210 4.88 -13.39 -9.01
N ALA A 211 4.33 -14.48 -8.46
CA ALA A 211 4.88 -15.84 -8.55
C ALA A 211 4.22 -16.78 -9.58
N PRO A 212 2.89 -16.79 -9.81
CA PRO A 212 2.19 -17.96 -10.37
C PRO A 212 2.69 -18.49 -11.72
N ASP A 213 3.16 -17.60 -12.61
CA ASP A 213 3.76 -17.97 -13.90
C ASP A 213 5.17 -17.37 -14.10
N ALA A 214 5.79 -16.90 -13.01
CA ALA A 214 7.11 -16.32 -13.08
C ALA A 214 8.19 -17.37 -13.28
N ASP A 215 9.24 -16.99 -14.02
CA ASP A 215 10.51 -17.72 -14.10
C ASP A 215 11.15 -17.80 -12.69
N PRO A 216 11.51 -19.00 -12.20
CA PRO A 216 12.18 -19.18 -10.90
C PRO A 216 13.38 -18.25 -10.68
N ALA A 217 14.23 -18.09 -11.70
CA ALA A 217 15.40 -17.23 -11.60
C ALA A 217 15.01 -15.74 -11.52
N ARG A 218 13.90 -15.34 -12.16
CA ARG A 218 13.31 -13.99 -12.03
C ARG A 218 12.83 -13.74 -10.61
N MET A 219 12.11 -14.67 -9.99
CA MET A 219 11.61 -14.52 -8.61
C MET A 219 12.76 -14.20 -7.64
N GLU A 220 13.88 -14.93 -7.73
CA GLU A 220 15.07 -14.70 -6.92
C GLU A 220 15.75 -13.34 -7.21
N ARG A 221 15.71 -12.84 -8.45
CA ARG A 221 16.22 -11.50 -8.79
C ARG A 221 15.32 -10.41 -8.23
N GLU A 222 14.00 -10.59 -8.29
CA GLU A 222 13.01 -9.60 -7.84
C GLU A 222 13.03 -9.42 -6.32
N VAL A 223 13.17 -10.50 -5.55
CA VAL A 223 13.35 -10.40 -4.09
C VAL A 223 14.61 -9.61 -3.74
N ARG A 224 15.74 -9.94 -4.36
CA ARG A 224 17.00 -9.20 -4.14
C ARG A 224 16.85 -7.74 -4.46
N GLU A 225 16.20 -7.41 -5.57
CA GLU A 225 15.96 -6.02 -5.94
C GLU A 225 15.07 -5.31 -4.92
N ALA A 226 13.96 -5.90 -4.50
CA ALA A 226 13.07 -5.34 -3.48
C ALA A 226 13.80 -5.08 -2.14
N VAL A 227 14.71 -5.98 -1.76
CA VAL A 227 15.58 -5.83 -0.57
C VAL A 227 16.60 -4.72 -0.76
N HIS A 228 17.27 -4.65 -1.92
CA HIS A 228 18.26 -3.62 -2.22
C HIS A 228 17.67 -2.22 -2.21
N VAL A 229 16.43 -2.07 -2.68
CA VAL A 229 15.79 -0.76 -2.68
C VAL A 229 15.39 -0.33 -1.27
N GLY A 230 15.10 -1.29 -0.37
CA GLY A 230 14.78 -1.02 1.03
C GLY A 230 13.32 -1.29 1.41
N CYS A 231 12.65 -2.24 0.76
CA CYS A 231 11.31 -2.65 1.18
C CYS A 231 11.37 -3.22 2.60
N ALA A 232 10.44 -2.81 3.46
CA ALA A 232 10.31 -3.28 4.84
C ALA A 232 9.82 -4.73 4.91
N ALA A 233 9.04 -5.17 3.92
CA ALA A 233 8.66 -6.56 3.73
C ALA A 233 8.63 -6.91 2.23
N VAL A 234 8.97 -8.15 1.91
CA VAL A 234 8.90 -8.69 0.55
C VAL A 234 8.20 -10.05 0.61
N GLY A 235 7.19 -10.21 -0.23
CA GLY A 235 6.43 -11.45 -0.34
C GLY A 235 6.09 -11.77 -1.78
N PHE A 236 5.33 -12.85 -1.95
CA PHE A 236 4.83 -13.26 -3.24
C PHE A 236 3.30 -13.31 -3.22
N TRP A 237 2.70 -12.86 -4.30
CA TRP A 237 1.32 -13.19 -4.59
C TRP A 237 1.25 -14.65 -5.04
N ILE A 238 0.49 -15.46 -4.33
CA ILE A 238 0.25 -16.86 -4.62
C ILE A 238 -1.24 -17.04 -4.94
N ARG A 239 -1.56 -17.80 -5.99
CA ARG A 239 -2.96 -18.13 -6.32
C ARG A 239 -3.29 -19.53 -5.83
N GLY A 240 -4.49 -19.71 -5.28
CA GLY A 240 -5.03 -21.02 -4.93
C GLY A 240 -5.45 -21.85 -6.15
N GLU A 241 -5.76 -23.13 -5.90
CA GLU A 241 -5.92 -24.21 -6.89
C GLU A 241 -7.02 -23.97 -7.96
N ASP A 242 -8.05 -23.16 -7.69
CA ASP A 242 -9.27 -23.09 -8.52
C ASP A 242 -9.21 -22.16 -9.75
N GLY A 243 -8.03 -21.77 -10.25
CA GLY A 243 -7.93 -20.67 -11.23
C GLY A 243 -6.78 -20.65 -12.23
N GLY A 244 -6.02 -21.73 -12.39
CA GLY A 244 -5.14 -21.93 -13.56
C GLY A 244 -3.65 -21.61 -13.40
N TYR A 245 -3.13 -21.42 -12.18
CA TYR A 245 -1.68 -21.37 -11.94
C TYR A 245 -1.33 -22.09 -10.65
N GLU A 246 -1.00 -23.37 -10.76
CA GLU A 246 -0.53 -24.17 -9.64
C GLU A 246 0.90 -23.73 -9.28
N MET A 247 1.13 -23.44 -7.99
CA MET A 247 2.48 -23.22 -7.49
C MET A 247 3.24 -24.55 -7.52
N ASP A 248 3.96 -24.79 -8.63
CA ASP A 248 4.75 -26.01 -8.76
C ASP A 248 5.91 -26.07 -7.75
N ALA A 249 6.51 -27.27 -7.65
CA ALA A 249 7.62 -27.52 -6.75
C ALA A 249 8.84 -26.63 -7.05
N GLU A 250 9.05 -26.24 -8.31
CA GLU A 250 10.20 -25.44 -8.73
C GLU A 250 10.04 -23.98 -8.25
N ARG A 251 8.87 -23.37 -8.46
CA ARG A 251 8.55 -22.02 -7.99
C ARG A 251 8.54 -21.95 -6.47
N THR A 252 8.00 -22.98 -5.81
CA THR A 252 8.06 -23.08 -4.34
C THR A 252 9.51 -23.16 -3.84
N ALA A 253 10.36 -23.94 -4.51
CA ALA A 253 11.78 -24.00 -4.18
C ALA A 253 12.49 -22.66 -4.45
N ALA A 254 12.11 -21.95 -5.51
CA ALA A 254 12.63 -20.62 -5.82
C ALA A 254 12.26 -19.58 -4.75
N MET A 255 11.00 -19.56 -4.29
CA MET A 255 10.59 -18.71 -3.16
C MET A 255 11.42 -18.99 -1.92
N ARG A 256 11.62 -20.28 -1.58
CA ARG A 256 12.43 -20.67 -0.42
C ARG A 256 13.88 -20.20 -0.55
N ARG A 257 14.50 -20.36 -1.74
CA ARG A 257 15.87 -19.87 -1.98
C ARG A 257 15.96 -18.34 -1.91
N ALA A 258 15.00 -17.65 -2.52
CA ALA A 258 14.94 -16.20 -2.55
C ALA A 258 14.80 -15.62 -1.14
N LEU A 259 13.80 -16.08 -0.38
CA LEU A 259 13.49 -15.58 0.96
C LEU A 259 14.49 -16.04 2.01
N GLY A 260 15.01 -17.27 1.90
CA GLY A 260 15.99 -17.82 2.85
C GLY A 260 17.37 -17.16 2.81
N ARG A 261 17.62 -16.27 1.85
CA ARG A 261 18.87 -15.51 1.69
C ARG A 261 18.74 -14.01 1.89
N VAL A 262 17.53 -13.51 2.16
CA VAL A 262 17.23 -12.06 2.20
C VAL A 262 18.18 -11.31 3.13
N GLU A 263 18.42 -11.81 4.34
CA GLU A 263 19.28 -11.13 5.31
C GLU A 263 20.74 -11.05 4.85
N GLN A 264 21.28 -12.14 4.30
CA GLN A 264 22.64 -12.17 3.77
C GLN A 264 22.79 -11.27 2.54
N ASP A 265 21.82 -11.34 1.61
CA ASP A 265 21.83 -10.52 0.40
C ASP A 265 21.68 -9.03 0.73
N TRP A 266 20.86 -8.69 1.72
CA TRP A 266 20.75 -7.34 2.30
C TRP A 266 22.10 -6.90 2.87
N LEU A 267 22.69 -7.68 3.78
CA LEU A 267 23.95 -7.33 4.44
C LEU A 267 25.08 -7.13 3.42
N ASP A 268 25.21 -8.04 2.45
CA ASP A 268 26.22 -7.99 1.40
C ASP A 268 26.06 -6.75 0.52
N TYR A 269 24.84 -6.44 0.10
CA TYR A 269 24.56 -5.28 -0.73
C TYR A 269 24.84 -3.98 0.01
N TYR A 270 24.28 -3.80 1.20
CA TYR A 270 24.45 -2.58 1.98
C TYR A 270 25.91 -2.40 2.39
N ARG A 271 26.61 -3.46 2.82
CA ARG A 271 28.04 -3.39 3.14
C ARG A 271 28.86 -2.90 1.94
N ARG A 272 28.65 -3.48 0.74
CA ARG A 272 29.34 -3.04 -0.48
C ARG A 272 28.97 -1.62 -0.87
N ALA A 273 27.70 -1.25 -0.80
CA ALA A 273 27.22 0.06 -1.19
C ALA A 273 27.73 1.17 -0.27
N ILE A 274 27.72 0.93 1.05
CA ILE A 274 28.20 1.88 2.07
C ILE A 274 29.72 2.05 1.94
N VAL A 275 30.48 0.95 1.92
CA VAL A 275 31.95 1.00 1.79
C VAL A 275 32.36 1.58 0.43
N GLY A 276 31.60 1.28 -0.62
CA GLY A 276 31.83 1.79 -1.98
C GLY A 276 31.39 3.23 -2.20
N GLY A 277 30.81 3.90 -1.19
CA GLY A 277 30.37 5.29 -1.29
C GLY A 277 29.17 5.52 -2.21
N ASP A 278 28.27 4.55 -2.34
CA ASP A 278 27.09 4.63 -3.22
C ASP A 278 26.25 5.87 -2.93
N GLY A 279 26.03 6.68 -3.99
CA GLY A 279 25.17 7.87 -4.11
C GLY A 279 23.97 7.97 -3.17
N ARG A 280 23.28 6.85 -3.01
CA ARG A 280 21.94 6.78 -2.44
C ARG A 280 21.91 6.71 -0.92
N PHE A 281 23.06 6.59 -0.28
CA PHE A 281 23.14 6.53 1.18
C PHE A 281 23.52 7.89 1.74
N ALA A 282 22.71 8.37 2.68
CA ALA A 282 22.99 9.54 3.50
C ALA A 282 23.23 9.10 4.95
N ILE A 283 24.26 9.66 5.57
CA ILE A 283 24.51 9.52 7.00
C ILE A 283 23.59 10.50 7.73
N VAL A 284 22.67 9.97 8.52
CA VAL A 284 21.69 10.75 9.29
C VAL A 284 22.08 10.88 10.76
N ASP A 285 22.98 10.02 11.24
CA ASP A 285 23.55 10.09 12.59
C ASP A 285 24.82 9.23 12.68
N GLY A 286 25.66 9.45 13.69
CA GLY A 286 26.81 8.58 13.95
C GLY A 286 27.55 8.87 15.24
N SER A 287 28.22 7.84 15.76
CA SER A 287 29.06 7.93 16.95
C SER A 287 30.36 7.16 16.76
N VAL A 288 31.44 7.70 17.31
CA VAL A 288 32.75 7.03 17.33
C VAL A 288 33.04 6.60 18.76
N GLY A 289 33.38 5.32 18.92
CA GLY A 289 33.89 4.74 20.17
C GLY A 289 35.28 4.14 19.96
N PRO A 290 35.94 3.67 21.04
CA PRO A 290 37.23 2.99 20.94
C PRO A 290 37.11 1.71 20.07
N GLY A 291 37.64 1.77 18.85
CA GLY A 291 37.61 0.65 17.89
C GLY A 291 36.25 0.43 17.21
N GLU A 292 35.28 1.32 17.40
CA GLU A 292 33.93 1.17 16.84
C GLU A 292 33.46 2.47 16.17
N LEU A 293 32.87 2.34 14.98
CA LEU A 293 32.12 3.41 14.32
C LEU A 293 30.68 2.93 14.14
N ARG A 294 29.72 3.63 14.76
CA ARG A 294 28.29 3.40 14.54
C ARG A 294 27.76 4.50 13.64
N LEU A 295 27.12 4.12 12.53
CA LEU A 295 26.46 5.05 11.62
C LEU A 295 25.00 4.67 11.51
N ARG A 296 24.12 5.67 11.57
CA ARG A 296 22.73 5.54 11.12
C ARG A 296 22.65 6.08 9.71
N LEU A 297 22.14 5.25 8.82
CA LEU A 297 22.12 5.52 7.39
C LEU A 297 20.68 5.53 6.89
N ARG A 298 20.41 6.37 5.90
CA ARG A 298 19.16 6.38 5.14
C ARG A 298 19.46 6.10 3.68
N ASN A 299 18.77 5.11 3.10
CA ASN A 299 18.74 4.89 1.66
C ASN A 299 17.69 5.83 1.06
N THR A 300 18.11 6.81 0.27
CA THR A 300 17.23 7.81 -0.36
C THR A 300 16.69 7.34 -1.71
N GLY A 301 17.03 6.13 -2.17
CA GLY A 301 16.61 5.56 -3.46
C GLY A 301 17.25 6.22 -4.70
N ALA A 302 17.59 7.50 -4.62
CA ALA A 302 18.32 8.30 -5.61
C ALA A 302 19.56 8.93 -4.97
N PRO A 303 20.56 9.39 -5.74
CA PRO A 303 21.71 10.09 -5.19
C PRO A 303 21.28 11.20 -4.23
N ALA A 304 21.73 11.09 -2.98
CA ALA A 304 21.37 12.04 -1.94
C ALA A 304 22.00 13.40 -2.28
N SER A 305 21.20 14.47 -2.25
CA SER A 305 21.67 15.85 -2.46
C SER A 305 22.69 16.28 -1.40
N ARG A 306 22.61 15.66 -0.21
CA ARG A 306 23.57 15.76 0.88
C ARG A 306 23.93 14.37 1.38
N ARG A 307 25.22 14.12 1.58
CA ARG A 307 25.72 12.85 2.14
C ARG A 307 25.67 12.78 3.65
N PHE A 308 25.57 13.94 4.30
CA PHE A 308 25.57 14.10 5.74
C PHE A 308 24.44 15.07 6.11
N ASP A 309 23.41 14.54 6.76
CA ASP A 309 22.26 15.30 7.26
C ASP A 309 22.23 15.37 8.80
N GLY A 310 23.11 14.63 9.49
CA GLY A 310 23.25 14.61 10.95
C GLY A 310 24.42 15.44 11.46
N GLN A 311 24.45 15.70 12.77
CA GLN A 311 25.64 16.24 13.43
C GLN A 311 26.68 15.12 13.54
N ILE A 312 27.78 15.24 12.81
CA ILE A 312 29.00 14.47 13.14
C ILE A 312 29.71 15.26 14.24
N PRO A 313 30.00 14.67 15.41
CA PRO A 313 30.74 15.36 16.46
C PRO A 313 32.03 16.00 15.90
N GLU A 314 32.33 17.25 16.31
CA GLU A 314 33.43 18.10 15.81
C GLU A 314 34.85 17.48 15.88
N GLN A 315 34.99 16.28 16.44
CA GLN A 315 36.26 15.56 16.58
C GLN A 315 36.86 15.08 15.24
N PHE A 316 36.24 15.41 14.10
CA PHE A 316 36.73 15.15 12.74
C PHE A 316 37.39 16.38 12.08
N GLY A 317 37.90 17.33 12.85
CA GLY A 317 38.90 18.27 12.31
C GLY A 317 40.15 17.49 11.86
N PRO A 318 40.78 17.84 10.72
CA PRO A 318 42.06 17.24 10.36
C PRO A 318 43.02 17.39 11.55
N ALA A 319 43.66 16.30 11.96
CA ALA A 319 44.77 16.38 12.89
C ALA A 319 45.81 17.32 12.26
N HIS A 320 45.96 18.51 12.84
CA HIS A 320 46.98 19.49 12.46
C HIS A 320 48.38 18.97 12.77
#